data_AF-A0A075MVY4-F1
#
_entry.id   AF-A0A075MVY4-F1
#
_cell.length_a   1.000
_cell.length_b   1.000
_cell.length_c   1.000
_cell.angle_alpha   90.00
_cell.angle_beta   90.00
_cell.angle_gamma   90.00
#
_symmetry.space_group_name_H-M   'P 1'
#
loop_
_entity.id
_entity.type
_entity.pdbx_description
1 polymer ?
#
loop_
_entity_poly.entity_id
_entity_poly.type
_entity_poly.pdbx_seq_one_letter_code
_entity_poly.pdbx_strand_id
1 'polypeptide(L)' 'MTMKTLMIDEQTYKRLASIRSEMSHAKKRDVDFGETINELINVYHDHLAFSGENAGG' A
#
# COMPACT_ATOMS: atom_id res chain seq x y z
N MET A 1 -5.26 11.35 14.48
CA MET A 1 -4.24 10.52 13.79
C MET A 1 -2.89 11.21 13.95
N THR A 2 -1.88 10.51 14.46
CA THR A 2 -0.52 11.07 14.55
C THR A 2 0.17 10.91 13.20
N MET A 3 0.60 12.01 12.58
CA MET A 3 1.43 11.95 11.38
C MET A 3 2.75 11.27 11.72
N LYS A 4 3.09 10.19 10.99
CA LYS A 4 4.38 9.52 11.08
C LYS A 4 5.15 9.78 9.79
N THR A 5 6.41 10.19 9.93
CA THR A 5 7.32 10.35 8.79
C THR A 5 7.94 9.01 8.44
N LEU A 6 7.89 8.64 7.16
CA LEU A 6 8.58 7.47 6.63
C LEU A 6 9.80 7.96 5.83
N MET A 7 10.98 7.48 6.22
CA MET A 7 12.21 7.72 5.48
C MET A 7 12.41 6.55 4.52
N ILE A 8 12.37 6.82 3.23
CA ILE A 8 12.57 5.82 2.17
C ILE A 8 13.58 6.33 1.16
N ASP A 9 14.27 5.42 0.49
CA ASP A 9 15.17 5.79 -0.60
C ASP A 9 14.40 6.28 -1.84
N GLU A 10 15.11 6.95 -2.74
CA GLU A 10 14.52 7.54 -3.94
C GLU A 10 13.86 6.51 -4.87
N GLN A 11 14.43 5.31 -4.98
CA GLN A 11 13.88 4.26 -5.84
C GLN A 11 12.56 3.74 -5.26
N THR A 12 12.50 3.52 -3.95
CA THR A 12 11.27 3.13 -3.25
C THR A 12 10.21 4.23 -3.35
N TYR A 13 10.60 5.50 -3.22
CA TYR A 13 9.68 6.62 -3.45
C TYR A 13 9.10 6.63 -4.87
N LYS A 14 9.93 6.47 -5.91
CA LYS A 14 9.47 6.42 -7.31
C LYS A 14 8.47 5.30 -7.55
N ARG A 15 8.72 4.12 -6.98
CA ARG A 15 7.78 2.98 -7.05
C ARG A 15 6.45 3.33 -6.38
N LEU A 16 6.50 3.87 -5.17
CA LEU A 16 5.31 4.29 -4.43
C LEU A 16 4.51 5.37 -5.20
N ALA A 17 5.19 6.33 -5.82
CA ALA A 17 4.56 7.37 -6.63
C ALA A 17 3.88 6.80 -7.90
N SER A 18 4.49 5.81 -8.56
CA SER A 18 3.88 5.10 -9.68
C SER A 18 2.59 4.39 -9.25
N ILE A 19 2.66 3.62 -8.16
CA ILE A 19 1.50 2.91 -7.60
C ILE A 19 0.39 3.89 -7.23
N ARG A 20 0.72 5.02 -6.59
CA ARG A 20 -0.26 6.08 -6.28
C ARG A 20 -0.95 6.57 -7.55
N SER A 21 -0.19 6.86 -8.61
CA SER A 21 -0.75 7.33 -9.89
C SER A 21 -1.71 6.30 -10.49
N GLU A 22 -1.32 5.03 -10.51
CA GLU A 22 -2.15 3.92 -10.99
C GLU A 22 -3.44 3.79 -10.18
N MET A 23 -3.35 3.90 -8.85
CA MET A 23 -4.51 3.89 -7.95
C MET A 23 -5.45 5.08 -8.19
N SER A 24 -4.92 6.29 -8.38
CA SER A 24 -5.73 7.46 -8.71
C SER A 24 -6.49 7.27 -10.04
N HIS A 25 -5.82 6.72 -11.05
CA HIS A 25 -6.47 6.38 -12.32
C HIS A 25 -7.57 5.32 -12.15
N ALA A 26 -7.28 4.24 -11.42
CA ALA A 26 -8.22 3.14 -11.19
C ALA A 26 -9.45 3.59 -10.38
N LYS A 27 -9.24 4.38 -9.31
CA LYS A 27 -10.31 4.89 -8.45
C LYS A 27 -11.06 6.09 -9.04
N LYS A 28 -10.61 6.63 -10.19
CA LYS A 28 -11.15 7.83 -10.86
C LYS A 28 -11.28 9.04 -9.92
N ARG A 29 -10.37 9.17 -8.95
CA ARG A 29 -10.27 10.29 -8.01
C ARG A 29 -8.83 10.50 -7.59
N ASP A 30 -8.53 11.65 -7.01
CA ASP A 30 -7.23 11.86 -6.39
C ASP A 30 -7.07 10.95 -5.17
N VAL A 31 -5.85 10.43 -5.01
CA VAL A 31 -5.46 9.50 -3.93
C VAL A 31 -4.15 10.01 -3.36
N ASP A 32 -4.11 10.24 -2.05
CA ASP A 32 -2.90 10.66 -1.37
C ASP A 32 -2.00 9.45 -1.00
N PHE A 33 -0.75 9.74 -0.61
CA PHE A 33 0.20 8.70 -0.23
C PHE A 33 -0.22 7.93 1.03
N GLY A 34 -0.97 8.54 1.94
CA GLY A 34 -1.48 7.86 3.13
C GLY A 34 -2.51 6.79 2.76
N GLU A 35 -3.42 7.11 1.85
CA GLU A 35 -4.37 6.15 1.29
C GLU A 35 -3.67 5.03 0.52
N THR A 36 -2.67 5.34 -0.30
CA THR A 36 -1.86 4.33 -1.00
C THR A 36 -1.16 3.39 -0.03
N ILE A 37 -0.54 3.91 1.03
CA ILE A 37 0.17 3.09 2.03
C ILE A 37 -0.81 2.17 2.78
N ASN A 38 -1.97 2.69 3.17
CA ASN A 38 -2.99 1.87 3.84
C ASN A 38 -3.49 0.74 2.95
N GLU A 39 -3.70 0.98 1.65
CA GLU A 39 -4.06 -0.08 0.71
C GLU A 39 -2.97 -1.15 0.60
N LEU A 40 -1.71 -0.74 0.50
CA LEU A 40 -0.58 -1.68 0.46
C LEU A 40 -0.49 -2.54 1.73
N ILE A 41 -0.77 -1.95 2.90
CA ILE A 41 -0.85 -2.69 4.17
C ILE A 41 -1.99 -3.70 4.15
N ASN A 42 -3.18 -3.30 3.66
CA ASN A 42 -4.33 -4.19 3.56
C ASN A 42 -4.02 -5.39 2.64
N VAL A 43 -3.48 -5.13 1.43
CA VAL A 43 -3.07 -6.18 0.49
C VAL A 43 -2.05 -7.13 1.10
N TYR A 44 -1.08 -6.62 1.86
CA TYR A 44 -0.11 -7.44 2.56
C TYR A 44 -0.76 -8.32 3.65
N HIS A 45 -1.66 -7.76 4.45
CA HIS A 45 -2.40 -8.52 5.46
C HIS A 45 -3.32 -9.58 4.84
N ASP A 46 -4.03 -9.26 3.77
CA ASP A 46 -4.90 -10.21 3.07
C ASP A 46 -4.08 -11.38 2.50
N HIS A 47 -2.90 -11.09 1.94
CA HIS A 47 -1.98 -12.13 1.49
C HIS A 47 -1.46 -13.00 2.65
N LEU A 48 -1.14 -12.42 3.80
CA LEU A 48 -0.73 -13.17 4.98
C LEU A 48 -1.85 -14.06 5.53
N ALA A 49 -3.08 -13.55 5.58
CA ALA A 49 -4.25 -14.31 6.03
C ALA A 49 -4.46 -15.54 5.13
N PHE A 50 -4.38 -15.36 3.80
CA PHE A 50 -4.49 -16.44 2.83
C PHE A 50 -3.35 -17.48 2.96
N SER A 51 -2.14 -17.02 3.30
CA SER A 51 -1.00 -17.92 3.57
C SER A 51 -1.15 -18.70 4.88
N GLY A 52 -1.92 -18.21 5.85
CA GLY A 52 -2.19 -18.87 7.13
C GLY A 52 -3.35 -19.87 7.07
N GLU A 53 -4.36 -19.62 6.23
CA GLU A 53 -5.49 -20.54 6.00
C GLU A 53 -5.07 -21.86 5.34
N ASN A 54 -3.86 -21.94 4.76
CA ASN A 54 -3.29 -23.18 4.21
C ASN A 54 -2.21 -23.84 5.11
N ALA A 55 -2.00 -23.33 6.34
CA ALA A 55 -0.99 -23.85 7.27
C ALA A 55 -1.57 -24.57 8.50
N GLY A 56 -2.90 -24.78 8.55
CA GLY A 56 -3.57 -25.50 9.62
C GLY A 56 -4.41 -26.66 9.10
N GLY A 57 -3.93 -27.89 9.35
CA GLY A 57 -4.68 -29.14 9.58
C GLY A 57 -5.89 -29.48 8.72
#